data_AF-A0A4Q4Z8K4-F1
#
_entry.id   AF-A0A4Q4Z8K4-F1
#
_cell.length_a   1.000
_cell.length_b   1.000
_cell.length_c   1.000
_cell.angle_alpha   90.00
_cell.angle_beta   90.00
_cell.angle_gamma   90.00
#
_symmetry.space_group_name_H-M   'P 1'
#
loop_
_entity.id
_entity.type
_entity.pdbx_description
1 polymer ?
#
loop_
_entity_poly.entity_id
_entity_poly.type
_entity_poly.pdbx_seq_one_letter_code
_entity_poly.pdbx_strand_id
1 'polypeptide(L)' 'MPQVDIHPGTPAGTDAREVAEALGVDPEQGLSAAEAARRLAEHGPNQLAGGKKESGLQAFLRQYED' A
#
# COMPACT_ATOMS: atom_id res chain seq x y z
N MET A 1 5.98 -29.38 1.35
CA MET A 1 5.37 -28.04 1.37
C MET A 1 6.00 -27.30 2.54
N PRO A 2 6.74 -26.21 2.34
CA PRO A 2 7.30 -25.47 3.47
C PRO A 2 6.15 -24.94 4.33
N GLN A 3 6.24 -25.14 5.65
CA GLN A 3 5.31 -24.55 6.61
C GLN A 3 5.48 -23.03 6.54
N VAL A 4 4.41 -22.33 6.18
CA VAL A 4 4.35 -20.88 6.28
C VAL A 4 4.27 -20.57 7.77
N ASP A 5 5.33 -20.01 8.33
CA ASP A 5 5.30 -19.44 9.67
C ASP A 5 4.28 -18.30 9.68
N ILE A 6 3.06 -18.56 10.16
CA ILE A 6 2.02 -17.55 10.32
C ILE A 6 2.45 -16.64 11.47
N HIS A 7 3.04 -15.50 11.13
CA HIS A 7 3.32 -14.46 12.12
C HIS A 7 1.98 -13.92 12.66
N PRO A 8 1.81 -13.78 13.99
CA PRO A 8 0.62 -13.14 14.55
C PRO A 8 0.49 -11.73 13.96
N GLY A 9 -0.60 -11.50 13.22
CA GLY A 9 -0.85 -10.24 12.49
C GLY A 9 -0.65 -10.29 10.97
N THR A 10 -0.29 -11.43 10.38
CA THR A 10 -0.23 -11.59 8.92
C THR A 10 -1.61 -11.96 8.36
N PRO A 11 -2.19 -11.19 7.42
CA PRO A 11 -3.51 -11.51 6.86
C PRO A 11 -3.54 -12.81 6.03
N ALA A 12 -2.38 -13.23 5.50
CA ALA A 12 -2.28 -14.44 4.70
C ALA A 12 -2.43 -15.69 5.56
N GLY A 13 -3.42 -16.52 5.25
CA GLY A 13 -3.72 -17.76 5.98
C GLY A 13 -4.74 -17.60 7.11
N THR A 14 -5.23 -16.38 7.37
CA THR A 14 -6.31 -16.08 8.33
C THR A 14 -7.69 -16.17 7.67
N ASP A 15 -8.73 -16.50 8.44
CA ASP A 15 -10.11 -16.47 7.95
C ASP A 15 -10.51 -15.06 7.51
N ALA A 16 -11.26 -14.97 6.41
CA ALA A 16 -11.64 -13.68 5.83
C ALA A 16 -12.47 -12.82 6.79
N ARG A 17 -13.31 -13.41 7.63
CA ARG A 17 -14.12 -12.66 8.61
C ARG A 17 -13.26 -12.10 9.73
N GLU A 18 -12.29 -12.87 10.22
CA GLU A 18 -11.36 -12.40 11.24
C GLU A 18 -10.49 -11.23 10.72
N VAL A 19 -10.04 -11.30 9.47
CA VAL A 19 -9.36 -10.16 8.82
C VAL A 19 -10.28 -8.95 8.68
N ALA A 20 -11.55 -9.16 8.30
CA ALA A 20 -12.52 -8.09 8.15
C ALA A 20 -12.85 -7.40 9.49
N GLU A 21 -12.99 -8.18 10.57
CA GLU A 21 -13.16 -7.68 11.94
C GLU A 21 -11.94 -6.86 12.39
N ALA A 22 -10.73 -7.39 12.18
CA ALA A 22 -9.48 -6.67 12.50
C ALA A 22 -9.33 -5.35 11.73
N LEU A 23 -9.82 -5.30 10.48
CA LEU A 23 -9.84 -4.10 9.64
C LEU A 23 -11.08 -3.21 9.85
N GLY A 24 -12.01 -3.61 10.74
CA GLY A 24 -13.24 -2.88 11.03
C GLY A 24 -14.15 -2.69 9.82
N VAL A 25 -14.28 -3.71 8.96
CA VAL A 25 -15.12 -3.66 7.75
C VAL A 25 -16.12 -4.82 7.75
N ASP A 26 -17.37 -4.54 7.36
CA ASP A 26 -18.34 -5.58 7.05
C ASP A 26 -18.08 -6.10 5.63
N PRO A 27 -17.80 -7.39 5.43
CA PRO A 27 -17.52 -7.94 4.10
C PRO A 27 -18.69 -7.85 3.12
N GLU A 28 -19.94 -7.80 3.59
CA GLU A 28 -21.13 -7.74 2.72
C GLU A 28 -21.45 -6.31 2.28
N GLN A 29 -21.04 -5.31 3.07
CA GLN A 29 -21.38 -3.89 2.86
C GLN A 29 -20.19 -3.03 2.42
N GLY A 30 -18.97 -3.45 2.75
CA GLY A 30 -17.75 -2.70 2.52
C GLY A 30 -17.61 -1.46 3.41
N LEU A 31 -16.76 -0.52 3.00
CA LEU A 31 -16.55 0.74 3.72
C LEU A 31 -17.61 1.77 3.34
N SER A 32 -18.06 2.54 4.33
CA SER A 32 -18.82 3.77 4.06
C SER A 32 -17.94 4.81 3.35
N ALA A 33 -18.58 5.73 2.60
CA ALA A 33 -17.85 6.80 1.92
C ALA A 33 -17.05 7.69 2.89
N ALA A 34 -17.58 7.93 4.10
CA ALA A 34 -16.91 8.70 5.14
C ALA A 34 -15.65 8.00 5.65
N GLU A 35 -15.72 6.69 5.91
CA GLU A 35 -14.58 5.91 6.38
C GLU A 35 -13.53 5.73 5.27
N ALA A 36 -13.96 5.51 4.03
CA ALA A 36 -13.04 5.47 2.88
C ALA A 36 -12.29 6.79 2.71
N ALA A 37 -12.97 7.94 2.83
CA ALA A 37 -12.34 9.26 2.75
C ALA A 37 -11.36 9.50 3.91
N ARG A 38 -11.72 9.08 5.13
CA ARG A 38 -10.83 9.15 6.29
C ARG A 38 -9.55 8.34 6.07
N ARG A 39 -9.66 7.08 5.63
CA ARG A 39 -8.50 6.22 5.35
C ARG A 39 -7.63 6.77 4.23
N LEU A 40 -8.24 7.34 3.18
CA LEU A 40 -7.50 7.99 2.10
C LEU A 40 -6.71 9.20 2.59
N ALA A 41 -7.28 9.99 3.50
CA ALA A 41 -6.58 11.12 4.11
C ALA A 41 -5.43 10.67 5.04
N GLU A 42 -5.61 9.55 5.74
CA GLU A 42 -4.62 9.00 6.69
C GLU A 42 -3.44 8.30 5.99
N HIS A 43 -3.72 7.45 5.00
CA HIS A 43 -2.70 6.62 4.34
C HIS A 43 -2.21 7.19 3.01
N GLY A 44 -2.95 8.13 2.43
CA GLY A 44 -2.69 8.62 1.09
C GLY A 44 -3.16 7.66 -0.01
N PRO A 45 -2.93 8.03 -1.29
CA PRO A 45 -3.36 7.22 -2.42
C PRO A 45 -2.57 5.91 -2.48
N ASN A 46 -3.26 4.81 -2.81
CA ASN A 46 -2.64 3.50 -3.06
C ASN A 46 -1.92 3.49 -4.42
N GLN A 47 -0.83 4.23 -4.51
CA GLN A 47 -0.01 4.34 -5.70
C GLN A 47 1.46 4.46 -5.29
N LEU A 48 2.33 3.78 -6.03
CA LEU A 48 3.76 3.88 -5.81
C LEU A 48 4.24 5.28 -6.18
N ALA A 49 5.14 5.84 -5.36
CA ALA A 49 5.83 7.07 -5.70
C ALA A 49 6.64 6.86 -6.98
N GLY A 50 6.53 7.80 -7.92
CA GLY A 50 7.37 7.80 -9.11
C GLY A 50 8.84 7.92 -8.75
N GLY A 51 9.69 7.11 -9.39
CA GLY A 51 11.14 7.27 -9.27
C GLY A 51 11.57 8.66 -9.72
N LYS A 52 12.58 9.23 -9.05
CA LYS A 52 13.20 10.49 -9.49
C LYS A 52 13.80 10.26 -10.87
N LYS A 53 13.25 10.93 -11.89
CA LYS A 53 13.83 10.94 -13.23
C LYS A 53 14.86 12.06 -13.32
N GLU A 54 16.06 11.72 -13.77
CA GLU A 54 17.02 12.72 -14.21
C GLU A 54 16.39 13.49 -15.38
N SER A 55 16.35 14.82 -15.27
CA SER A 55 15.91 15.67 -16.36
C SER A 55 16.94 15.67 -17.49
N GLY A 56 16.51 15.96 -18.73
CA GLY A 56 17.45 16.04 -19.87
C GLY A 56 18.58 17.06 -19.65
N LEU A 57 18.30 18.14 -18.90
CA LEU A 57 19.32 19.13 -18.54
C LEU A 57 20.34 18.58 -17.54
N GLN A 58 19.89 17.82 -16.53
CA GLN A 58 20.80 17.15 -15.59
C GLN A 58 21.67 16.12 -16.32
N ALA A 59 21.06 15.31 -17.19
CA ALA A 59 21.78 14.34 -18.00
C ALA A 59 22.80 14.99 -18.94
N PHE A 60 22.50 16.17 -19.48
CA PHE A 60 23.41 16.96 -20.31
C PHE A 60 24.60 17.51 -19.51
N LEU A 61 24.36 18.15 -18.35
CA LEU A 61 25.45 18.69 -17.52
C LEU A 61 26.43 17.61 -17.06
N ARG A 62 25.91 16.43 -16.71
CA ARG A 62 26.73 15.27 -16.33
C ARG A 62 27.74 14.84 -17.42
N GLN A 63 27.50 15.15 -18.69
CA GLN A 63 28.45 14.85 -19.78
C GLN A 63 29.74 15.69 -19.70
N TYR A 64 29.74 16.79 -18.95
CA TYR A 64 30.84 17.74 -18.84
C TYR A 64 31.57 17.69 -17.49
N GLU A 65 31.22 16.73 -16.61
CA GLU A 65 31.86 16.55 -15.30
C GLU A 65 33.11 15.65 -15.34
N ASP A 66 33.60 15.29 -16.54
CA ASP A 66 34.79 14.46 -16.79
C ASP A 66 36.02 15.32 -17.15
#